data_AF-A0A8S1J8Y3-F1
#
_entry.id   AF-A0A8S1J8Y3-F1
#
_cell.length_a   1.000
_cell.length_b   1.000
_cell.length_c   1.000
_cell.angle_alpha   90.00
_cell.angle_beta   90.00
_cell.angle_gamma   90.00
#
_symmetry.space_group_name_H-M   'P 1'
#
loop_
_entity.id
_entity.type
_entity.pdbx_description
1 polymer ?
#
loop_
_entity_poly.entity_id
_entity_poly.type
_entity_poly.pdbx_seq_one_letter_code
_entity_poly.pdbx_strand_id
1 'polypeptide(L)'
;MAAPKIGIPFRSFGDDRRNMFDVRFTSRYTLMRALSFCLDSLEADPRKKIYKISKSKSIKIIEGGKKAGSPQGLGSHSGGEALDMGSLPSRPACDESKVQSALDFADYVLYFPLYLCGPLMTYKEFRLQAAEPRPIPPKRMCLELMKLLARIALVECALRTFYRPSAILIGPSRPPMNLLESWVFAHALTWMAFLESALPWSLSRICAMAQGLQPVDDAPEFVTAVTVSCRRFMRSFHVSWSQWLRQYVYVPLGGGGVGLAGSLAASLALHGVQR
;
A
#
# COMPACT_ATOMS: atom_id res chain seq x y z
N MET A 1 4.05 48.90 23.72
CA MET A 1 3.13 47.78 23.43
C MET A 1 3.96 46.60 22.98
N ALA A 2 4.09 45.57 23.83
CA ALA A 2 4.83 44.36 23.51
C ALA A 2 3.95 43.41 22.71
N ALA A 3 4.39 43.01 21.51
CA ALA A 3 3.71 42.00 20.71
C ALA A 3 3.87 40.62 21.37
N PRO A 4 2.82 39.78 21.41
CA PRO A 4 2.90 38.45 22.00
C PRO A 4 3.82 37.58 21.14
N LYS A 5 4.93 37.12 21.73
CA LYS A 5 5.76 36.06 21.18
C LYS A 5 4.94 34.76 21.22
N ILE A 6 4.21 34.47 20.15
CA ILE A 6 3.69 33.13 19.89
C ILE A 6 4.90 32.27 19.52
N GLY A 7 5.61 31.80 20.55
CA GLY A 7 6.65 30.82 20.42
C GLY A 7 6.03 29.48 20.07
N ILE A 8 5.77 29.24 18.79
CA ILE A 8 5.66 27.86 18.30
C ILE A 8 7.06 27.28 18.51
N PRO A 9 7.26 26.26 19.37
CA PRO A 9 8.57 25.65 19.49
C PRO A 9 8.91 25.05 18.12
N PHE A 10 9.84 25.67 17.41
CA PHE A 10 10.42 25.11 16.20
C PHE A 10 11.27 23.93 16.66
N ARG A 11 10.63 22.77 16.76
CA ARG A 11 11.26 21.50 17.11
C ARG A 11 12.35 21.26 16.07
N SER A 12 13.60 21.21 16.50
CA SER A 12 14.74 20.93 15.62
C SER A 12 14.46 19.66 14.82
N PHE A 13 14.38 19.79 13.49
CA PHE A 13 14.18 18.67 12.59
C PHE A 13 15.48 17.83 12.60
N GLY A 14 15.59 16.97 13.61
CA GLY A 14 16.80 16.22 13.92
C GLY A 14 16.82 15.60 15.33
N ASP A 15 15.96 16.08 16.25
CA ASP A 15 15.91 15.56 17.63
C ASP A 15 15.02 14.30 17.78
N ASP A 16 14.00 14.17 16.92
CA ASP A 16 13.36 12.86 16.71
C ASP A 16 14.25 12.07 15.76
N ARG A 17 15.26 11.37 16.31
CA ARG A 17 15.85 10.20 15.65
C ARG A 17 14.72 9.20 15.40
N ARG A 18 14.04 9.36 14.26
CA ARG A 18 13.12 8.38 13.68
C ARG A 18 13.96 7.17 13.32
N ASN A 19 14.32 6.40 14.34
CA ASN A 19 14.97 5.12 14.15
C ASN A 19 14.02 4.29 13.31
N MET A 20 14.53 3.72 12.22
CA MET A 20 13.79 2.73 11.41
C MET A 20 13.27 1.55 12.27
N PHE A 21 13.84 1.39 13.47
CA PHE A 21 13.47 0.43 14.51
C PHE A 21 12.62 1.01 15.65
N ASP A 22 12.01 2.18 15.48
CA ASP A 22 11.03 2.65 16.47
C ASP A 22 9.90 1.60 16.55
N VAL A 23 9.75 1.04 17.76
CA VAL A 23 8.76 0.00 18.08
C VAL A 23 7.35 0.45 17.70
N ARG A 24 7.09 1.76 17.70
CA ARG A 24 5.81 2.35 17.27
C ARG A 24 5.54 2.23 15.77
N PHE A 25 6.59 2.23 14.95
CA PHE A 25 6.46 2.07 13.51
C PHE A 25 6.20 0.59 13.15
N THR A 26 7.01 -0.31 13.71
CA THR A 26 6.86 -1.75 13.49
C THR A 26 5.57 -2.32 14.09
N SER A 27 5.07 -1.76 15.21
CA SER A 27 3.80 -2.17 15.80
C SER A 27 2.61 -1.92 14.87
N ARG A 28 2.63 -0.85 14.07
CA ARG A 28 1.53 -0.51 13.14
C ARG A 28 1.44 -1.50 11.98
N TYR A 29 2.57 -1.82 11.36
CA TYR A 29 2.62 -2.85 10.29
C TYR A 29 2.22 -4.23 10.83
N THR A 30 2.67 -4.56 12.04
CA THR A 30 2.29 -5.80 12.73
C THR A 30 0.78 -5.88 12.95
N LEU A 31 0.15 -4.78 13.39
CA LEU A 31 -1.31 -4.71 13.57
C LEU A 31 -2.07 -4.88 12.24
N MET A 32 -1.62 -4.24 11.17
CA MET A 32 -2.24 -4.39 9.85
C MET A 32 -2.17 -5.83 9.32
N ARG A 33 -1.02 -6.49 9.54
CA ARG A 33 -0.84 -7.91 9.22
C ARG A 33 -1.76 -8.77 10.09
N ALA A 34 -1.80 -8.54 11.40
CA ALA A 34 -2.71 -9.27 12.28
C ALA A 34 -4.19 -9.10 11.86
N LEU A 35 -4.60 -7.89 11.48
CA LEU A 35 -5.93 -7.62 10.93
C LEU A 35 -6.18 -8.34 9.60
N SER A 36 -5.20 -8.32 8.68
CA SER A 36 -5.28 -9.05 7.41
C SER A 36 -5.47 -10.55 7.64
N PHE A 37 -4.70 -11.13 8.58
CA PHE A 37 -4.89 -12.52 9.00
C PHE A 37 -6.32 -12.74 9.48
N CYS A 38 -6.78 -12.03 10.52
CA CYS A 38 -8.11 -12.25 11.09
C CYS A 38 -9.24 -12.09 10.06
N LEU A 39 -9.17 -11.07 9.19
CA LEU A 39 -10.19 -10.82 8.18
C LEU A 39 -10.18 -11.89 7.09
N ASP A 40 -9.00 -12.34 6.64
CA ASP A 40 -8.87 -13.41 5.67
C ASP A 40 -9.30 -14.76 6.27
N SER A 41 -8.99 -15.04 7.55
CA SER A 41 -9.50 -16.21 8.28
C SER A 41 -11.02 -16.21 8.35
N LEU A 42 -11.62 -15.05 8.60
CA LEU A 42 -13.07 -14.90 8.67
C LEU A 42 -13.75 -15.06 7.32
N GLU A 43 -13.10 -14.70 6.22
CA GLU A 43 -13.64 -14.92 4.87
C GLU A 43 -13.48 -16.36 4.39
N ALA A 44 -12.44 -17.06 4.87
CA ALA A 44 -12.24 -18.49 4.64
C ALA A 44 -13.28 -19.38 5.36
N ASP A 45 -14.00 -18.88 6.38
CA ASP A 45 -15.03 -19.67 7.08
C ASP A 45 -16.12 -20.16 6.09
N PRO A 46 -16.28 -21.48 5.91
CA PRO A 46 -17.28 -22.07 5.01
C PRO A 46 -18.70 -21.55 5.27
N ARG A 47 -19.04 -21.20 6.52
CA ARG A 47 -20.37 -20.70 6.91
C ARG A 47 -20.72 -19.37 6.25
N LYS A 48 -19.76 -18.45 6.09
CA LYS A 48 -19.98 -17.18 5.37
C LYS A 48 -20.10 -17.38 3.87
N LYS A 49 -19.40 -18.36 3.30
CA LYS A 49 -19.52 -18.73 1.88
C LYS A 49 -20.94 -19.25 1.59
N ILE A 50 -21.47 -20.10 2.46
CA ILE A 50 -22.86 -20.58 2.40
C ILE A 50 -23.84 -19.41 2.50
N TYR A 51 -23.61 -18.45 3.41
CA TYR A 51 -24.45 -17.24 3.51
C TYR A 51 -24.39 -16.36 2.25
N LYS A 52 -23.21 -16.09 1.68
CA LYS A 52 -23.06 -15.32 0.41
C LYS A 52 -23.76 -16.04 -0.75
N ILE A 53 -23.61 -17.36 -0.86
CA ILE A 53 -24.27 -18.17 -1.89
C ILE A 53 -25.80 -18.12 -1.71
N SER A 54 -26.28 -18.30 -0.48
CA SER A 54 -27.71 -18.23 -0.14
C SER A 54 -28.30 -16.87 -0.48
N LYS A 55 -27.64 -15.77 -0.05
CA LYS A 55 -28.07 -14.39 -0.33
C LYS A 55 -28.08 -14.07 -1.84
N SER A 56 -27.05 -14.50 -2.57
CA SER A 56 -26.98 -14.33 -4.04
C SER A 56 -28.08 -15.12 -4.75
N LYS A 57 -28.38 -16.34 -4.29
CA LYS A 57 -29.47 -17.17 -4.81
C LYS A 57 -30.84 -16.54 -4.52
N SER A 58 -31.06 -16.00 -3.32
CA SER A 58 -32.27 -15.26 -2.97
C SER A 58 -32.46 -13.99 -3.81
N ILE A 59 -31.40 -13.20 -4.05
CA ILE A 59 -31.46 -12.00 -4.90
C ILE A 59 -31.81 -12.38 -6.34
N LYS A 60 -31.19 -13.42 -6.90
CA LYS A 60 -31.52 -13.91 -8.26
C LYS A 60 -32.95 -14.42 -8.38
N ILE A 61 -33.51 -15.06 -7.35
CA ILE A 61 -34.91 -15.49 -7.34
C ILE A 61 -35.85 -14.27 -7.33
N ILE A 62 -35.51 -13.21 -6.59
CA ILE A 62 -36.29 -11.97 -6.54
C ILE A 62 -36.24 -11.22 -7.88
N GLU A 63 -35.08 -11.18 -8.55
CA GLU A 63 -34.94 -10.57 -9.88
C GLU A 63 -35.59 -11.41 -10.99
N GLY A 64 -35.50 -12.74 -10.90
CA GLY A 64 -36.18 -13.67 -11.81
C GLY A 64 -37.70 -13.62 -11.68
N GLY A 65 -38.21 -13.44 -10.46
CA GLY A 65 -39.64 -13.26 -10.18
C GLY A 65 -40.20 -11.93 -10.69
N LYS A 66 -39.36 -10.90 -10.89
CA LYS A 66 -39.78 -9.61 -11.46
C LYS A 66 -39.82 -9.57 -12.99
N LYS A 67 -39.31 -10.59 -13.69
CA LYS A 67 -39.29 -10.66 -15.17
C LYS A 67 -40.39 -11.53 -15.79
N ALA A 68 -41.37 -11.99 -15.02
CA ALA A 68 -42.55 -12.68 -15.55
C ALA A 68 -43.71 -11.68 -15.77
N GLY A 69 -43.62 -10.89 -16.85
CA GLY A 69 -44.63 -9.88 -17.18
C GLY A 69 -44.51 -9.36 -18.62
N SER A 70 -45.07 -10.13 -19.56
CA SER A 70 -45.45 -9.83 -20.96
C SER A 70 -44.37 -9.75 -22.07
N PRO A 71 -44.62 -10.32 -23.28
CA PRO A 71 -43.69 -10.37 -24.40
C PRO A 71 -43.99 -9.33 -25.51
N GLN A 72 -42.96 -9.03 -26.31
CA GLN A 72 -42.91 -8.57 -27.71
C GLN A 72 -42.08 -7.29 -27.92
N GLY A 73 -41.16 -7.36 -28.90
CA GLY A 73 -40.48 -6.17 -29.45
C GLY A 73 -39.13 -6.47 -30.10
N LEU A 74 -39.15 -6.59 -31.43
CA LEU A 74 -38.12 -6.48 -32.48
C LEU A 74 -36.66 -6.15 -32.11
N GLY A 75 -35.75 -6.78 -32.85
CA GLY A 75 -34.31 -6.76 -32.63
C GLY A 75 -33.54 -5.59 -33.23
N SER A 76 -32.23 -5.60 -32.98
CA SER A 76 -31.21 -5.00 -33.84
C SER A 76 -29.85 -5.61 -33.49
N HIS A 77 -29.14 -6.05 -34.52
CA HIS A 77 -27.74 -6.42 -34.49
C HIS A 77 -26.88 -5.22 -34.08
N SER A 78 -26.01 -5.39 -33.08
CA SER A 78 -24.75 -4.66 -33.03
C SER A 78 -23.69 -5.57 -32.41
N GLY A 79 -22.68 -5.91 -33.21
CA GLY A 79 -21.52 -6.67 -32.78
C GLY A 79 -20.69 -5.82 -31.83
N GLY A 80 -20.75 -6.17 -30.54
CA GLY A 80 -19.72 -5.83 -29.59
C GLY A 80 -19.02 -7.12 -29.21
N GLU A 81 -17.76 -7.27 -29.62
CA GLU A 81 -16.88 -8.33 -29.12
C GLU A 81 -16.82 -8.22 -27.59
N ALA A 82 -17.58 -9.09 -26.93
CA ALA A 82 -17.45 -9.33 -25.51
C ALA A 82 -16.06 -9.93 -25.31
N LEU A 83 -15.14 -9.14 -24.73
CA LEU A 83 -13.85 -9.62 -24.27
C LEU A 83 -14.10 -10.82 -23.35
N ASP A 84 -13.76 -11.99 -23.88
CA ASP A 84 -13.86 -13.29 -23.24
C ASP A 84 -13.01 -13.30 -21.96
N MET A 85 -13.67 -13.02 -20.84
CA MET A 85 -13.14 -13.16 -19.48
C MET A 85 -13.01 -14.64 -19.06
N GLY A 86 -12.99 -15.58 -20.00
CA GLY A 86 -12.88 -17.02 -19.78
C GLY A 86 -11.46 -17.60 -19.72
N SER A 87 -10.42 -16.80 -19.97
CA SER A 87 -9.04 -17.32 -20.12
C SER A 87 -7.99 -16.72 -19.17
N LEU A 88 -8.40 -16.26 -17.99
CA LEU A 88 -7.43 -16.12 -16.90
C LEU A 88 -7.07 -17.52 -16.39
N PRO A 89 -5.78 -17.91 -16.36
CA PRO A 89 -5.39 -19.19 -15.77
C PRO A 89 -5.98 -19.25 -14.37
N SER A 90 -6.79 -20.28 -14.11
CA SER A 90 -7.44 -20.52 -12.83
C SER A 90 -6.38 -20.44 -11.75
N ARG A 91 -6.49 -19.38 -10.93
CA ARG A 91 -5.66 -19.16 -9.74
C ARG A 91 -5.69 -20.49 -8.97
N PRO A 92 -4.54 -21.10 -8.62
CA PRO A 92 -4.56 -22.36 -7.87
C PRO A 92 -5.38 -22.11 -6.61
N ALA A 93 -6.47 -22.85 -6.48
CA ALA A 93 -7.29 -22.79 -5.30
C ALA A 93 -6.45 -23.34 -4.16
N CYS A 94 -5.86 -22.46 -3.33
CA CYS A 94 -5.50 -22.87 -1.99
C CYS A 94 -6.76 -23.51 -1.40
N ASP A 95 -6.60 -24.64 -0.73
CA ASP A 95 -7.68 -25.25 0.02
C ASP A 95 -8.13 -24.27 1.12
N GLU A 96 -9.07 -23.38 0.77
CA GLU A 96 -9.57 -22.31 1.64
C GLU A 96 -10.38 -22.87 2.83
N SER A 97 -10.48 -24.19 2.95
CA SER A 97 -11.15 -24.89 4.04
C SER A 97 -10.24 -25.25 5.22
N LYS A 98 -8.91 -25.11 5.08
CA LYS A 98 -7.98 -25.49 6.16
C LYS A 98 -8.03 -24.49 7.32
N VAL A 99 -8.31 -25.00 8.52
CA VAL A 99 -8.29 -24.23 9.77
C VAL A 99 -6.90 -23.63 9.97
N GLN A 100 -6.84 -22.31 10.10
CA GLN A 100 -5.59 -21.57 10.24
C GLN A 100 -5.04 -21.75 11.65
N SER A 101 -3.76 -22.10 11.76
CA SER A 101 -3.09 -22.38 13.03
C SER A 101 -2.39 -21.14 13.59
N ALA A 102 -2.06 -21.16 14.89
CA ALA A 102 -1.24 -20.12 15.51
C ALA A 102 0.17 -20.01 14.89
N LEU A 103 0.68 -21.12 14.33
CA LEU A 103 1.94 -21.15 13.60
C LEU A 103 1.83 -20.40 12.27
N ASP A 104 0.74 -20.57 11.52
CA ASP A 104 0.53 -19.83 10.26
C ASP A 104 0.43 -18.31 10.52
N PHE A 105 -0.13 -17.92 11.66
CA PHE A 105 -0.16 -16.53 12.12
C PHE A 105 1.26 -16.00 12.41
N ALA A 106 2.03 -16.74 13.21
CA ALA A 106 3.39 -16.36 13.58
C ALA A 106 4.29 -16.24 12.33
N ASP A 107 4.23 -17.21 11.43
CA ASP A 107 5.00 -17.22 10.18
C ASP A 107 4.69 -16.01 9.31
N TYR A 108 3.41 -15.65 9.19
CA TYR A 108 2.99 -14.50 8.39
C TYR A 108 3.39 -13.17 9.02
N VAL A 109 3.07 -12.97 10.31
CA VAL A 109 3.28 -11.71 10.99
C VAL A 109 4.77 -11.42 11.18
N LEU A 110 5.56 -12.44 11.53
CA LEU A 110 6.99 -12.35 11.81
C LEU A 110 7.86 -12.60 10.57
N TYR A 111 7.28 -12.70 9.37
CA TYR A 111 8.05 -12.90 8.14
C TYR A 111 9.08 -11.79 7.93
N PHE A 112 10.36 -12.12 8.17
CA PHE A 112 11.45 -11.17 8.36
C PHE A 112 11.62 -10.16 7.21
N PRO A 113 11.66 -10.56 5.91
CA PRO A 113 11.87 -9.60 4.82
C PRO A 113 10.85 -8.47 4.77
N LEU A 114 9.59 -8.73 5.18
CA LEU A 114 8.51 -7.74 5.13
C LEU A 114 8.11 -7.22 6.53
N TYR A 115 8.77 -7.68 7.59
CA TYR A 115 8.41 -7.34 8.97
C TYR A 115 8.71 -5.87 9.31
N LEU A 116 9.91 -5.39 8.95
CA LEU A 116 10.36 -4.05 9.34
C LEU A 116 9.75 -2.96 8.46
N CYS A 117 10.07 -2.97 7.18
CA CYS A 117 9.75 -1.89 6.24
C CYS A 117 9.57 -2.43 4.82
N GLY A 118 8.81 -3.52 4.66
CA GLY A 118 8.54 -4.11 3.35
C GLY A 118 7.12 -3.85 2.84
N PRO A 119 6.86 -4.16 1.56
CA PRO A 119 5.52 -4.11 1.04
C PRO A 119 4.53 -4.97 1.84
N LEU A 120 3.40 -4.37 2.16
CA LEU A 120 2.34 -5.01 2.92
C LEU A 120 1.62 -6.03 2.03
N MET A 121 2.02 -7.30 2.16
CA MET A 121 1.35 -8.41 1.50
C MET A 121 0.24 -8.97 2.39
N THR A 122 -0.92 -9.27 1.81
CA THR A 122 -2.06 -9.85 2.54
C THR A 122 -1.79 -11.29 2.95
N TYR A 123 -2.47 -11.77 3.98
CA TYR A 123 -2.28 -13.15 4.45
C TYR A 123 -2.61 -14.17 3.36
N LYS A 124 -3.72 -13.97 2.66
CA LYS A 124 -4.12 -14.82 1.52
C LYS A 124 -3.03 -14.92 0.45
N GLU A 125 -2.46 -13.79 0.04
CA GLU A 125 -1.40 -13.77 -0.97
C GLU A 125 -0.11 -14.38 -0.46
N PHE A 126 0.26 -14.11 0.80
CA PHE A 126 1.41 -14.73 1.44
C PHE A 126 1.31 -16.24 1.46
N ARG A 127 0.18 -16.79 1.92
CA ARG A 127 -0.03 -18.24 1.99
C ARG A 127 0.00 -18.91 0.63
N LEU A 128 -0.65 -18.32 -0.36
CA LEU A 128 -0.65 -18.83 -1.73
C LEU A 128 0.78 -18.91 -2.30
N GLN A 129 1.57 -17.85 -2.12
CA GLN A 129 2.94 -17.79 -2.64
C GLN A 129 3.94 -18.60 -1.81
N ALA A 130 3.71 -18.73 -0.50
CA ALA A 130 4.53 -19.55 0.37
C ALA A 130 4.29 -21.06 0.15
N ALA A 131 3.05 -21.44 -0.19
CA ALA A 131 2.71 -22.84 -0.52
C ALA A 131 3.28 -23.26 -1.87
N GLU A 132 3.32 -22.36 -2.85
CA GLU A 132 3.88 -22.60 -4.18
C GLU A 132 4.85 -21.45 -4.59
N PRO A 133 6.08 -21.45 -4.06
CA PRO A 133 7.08 -20.44 -4.40
C PRO A 133 7.43 -20.50 -5.88
N ARG A 134 7.37 -19.36 -6.58
CA ARG A 134 7.66 -19.31 -8.01
C ARG A 134 9.09 -18.82 -8.24
N PRO A 135 9.90 -19.55 -9.04
CA PRO A 135 11.24 -19.10 -9.36
C PRO A 135 11.18 -17.78 -10.12
N ILE A 136 12.00 -16.83 -9.69
CA ILE A 136 12.05 -15.51 -10.32
C ILE A 136 13.11 -15.54 -11.42
N PRO A 137 12.78 -15.10 -12.65
CA PRO A 137 13.77 -15.05 -13.70
C PRO A 137 14.93 -14.13 -13.30
N PRO A 138 16.18 -14.54 -13.52
CA PRO A 138 17.37 -13.81 -13.06
C PRO A 138 17.44 -12.39 -13.65
N LYS A 139 16.95 -12.22 -14.89
CA LYS A 139 16.81 -10.90 -15.53
C LYS A 139 15.97 -9.93 -14.71
N ARG A 140 14.86 -10.41 -14.13
CA ARG A 140 13.97 -9.59 -13.30
C ARG A 140 14.61 -9.26 -11.95
N MET A 141 15.28 -10.24 -11.33
CA MET A 141 16.03 -9.99 -10.09
C MET A 141 17.12 -8.93 -10.30
N CYS A 142 17.88 -9.06 -11.39
CA CYS A 142 18.91 -8.10 -11.77
C CYS A 142 18.33 -6.69 -12.00
N LEU A 143 17.19 -6.57 -12.69
CA LEU A 143 16.53 -5.29 -12.89
C LEU A 143 16.13 -4.62 -11.57
N GLU A 144 15.58 -5.37 -10.62
CA GLU A 144 15.20 -4.81 -9.31
C GLU A 144 16.42 -4.40 -8.49
N LEU A 145 17.51 -5.17 -8.56
CA LEU A 145 18.78 -4.81 -7.93
C LEU A 145 19.36 -3.53 -8.55
N MET A 146 19.36 -3.40 -9.89
CA MET A 146 19.79 -2.20 -10.59
C MET A 146 18.93 -0.99 -10.20
N LYS A 147 17.60 -1.15 -10.08
CA LYS A 147 16.70 -0.09 -9.58
C LYS A 147 17.05 0.32 -8.15
N LEU A 148 17.34 -0.63 -7.25
CA LEU A 148 17.77 -0.33 -5.88
C LEU A 148 19.10 0.44 -5.88
N LEU A 149 20.11 -0.01 -6.62
CA LEU A 149 21.40 0.66 -6.71
C LEU A 149 21.29 2.08 -7.28
N ALA A 150 20.48 2.25 -8.32
CA ALA A 150 20.18 3.57 -8.88
C ALA A 150 19.49 4.49 -7.84
N ARG A 151 18.52 3.97 -7.08
CA ARG A 151 17.86 4.73 -5.99
C ARG A 151 18.85 5.12 -4.90
N ILE A 152 19.75 4.22 -4.48
CA ILE A 152 20.80 4.51 -3.49
C ILE A 152 21.72 5.62 -4.01
N ALA A 153 22.18 5.51 -5.26
CA ALA A 153 23.05 6.51 -5.87
C ALA A 153 22.36 7.89 -5.97
N LEU A 154 21.07 7.92 -6.31
CA LEU A 154 20.28 9.16 -6.35
C LEU A 154 20.11 9.78 -4.96
N VAL A 155 19.81 8.99 -3.93
CA VAL A 155 19.71 9.47 -2.55
C VAL A 155 21.05 10.00 -2.06
N GLU A 156 22.15 9.28 -2.28
CA GLU A 156 23.50 9.74 -1.93
C GLU A 156 23.88 11.05 -2.65
N CYS A 157 23.60 11.12 -3.95
CA CYS A 157 23.84 12.31 -4.75
C CYS A 157 23.04 13.50 -4.20
N ALA A 158 21.74 13.30 -3.96
CA ALA A 158 20.85 14.34 -3.48
C ALA A 158 21.16 14.77 -2.02
N LEU A 159 21.59 13.85 -1.16
CA LEU A 159 22.08 14.16 0.19
C LEU A 159 23.33 15.05 0.14
N ARG A 160 24.28 14.75 -0.76
CA ARG A 160 25.54 15.51 -0.90
C ARG A 160 25.32 16.88 -1.55
N THR A 161 24.42 16.96 -2.53
CA THR A 161 24.20 18.18 -3.32
C THR A 161 23.18 19.13 -2.70
N PHE A 162 22.09 18.62 -2.11
CA PHE A 162 21.01 19.45 -1.59
C PHE A 162 20.94 19.46 -0.08
N TYR A 163 20.98 18.30 0.59
CA TYR A 163 20.72 18.23 2.04
C TYR A 163 21.86 18.82 2.87
N ARG A 164 23.12 18.45 2.61
CA ARG A 164 24.26 18.98 3.38
C ARG A 164 24.42 20.51 3.24
N PRO A 165 24.28 21.11 2.03
CA PRO A 165 24.31 22.56 1.90
C PRO A 165 23.07 23.25 2.46
N SER A 166 21.88 22.64 2.38
CA SER A 166 20.66 23.24 2.94
C SER A 166 20.56 23.12 4.46
N ALA A 167 21.17 22.12 5.09
CA ALA A 167 21.28 22.05 6.55
C ALA A 167 22.00 23.29 7.15
N ILE A 168 22.92 23.88 6.39
CA ILE A 168 23.59 25.15 6.73
C ILE A 168 22.59 26.32 6.68
N LEU A 169 21.58 26.25 5.81
CA LEU A 169 20.53 27.26 5.62
C LEU A 169 19.35 27.12 6.62
N ILE A 170 19.26 26.02 7.37
CA ILE A 170 18.21 25.75 8.37
C ILE A 170 18.71 26.06 9.80
N GLY A 171 19.97 26.46 9.96
CA GLY A 171 20.54 26.84 11.26
C GLY A 171 19.88 28.08 11.88
N PRO A 172 20.09 28.31 13.20
CA PRO A 172 19.48 29.41 13.95
C PRO A 172 19.83 30.82 13.43
N SER A 173 20.85 30.94 12.59
CA SER A 173 21.34 32.19 12.01
C SER A 173 20.90 32.43 10.56
N ARG A 174 19.80 31.80 10.09
CA ARG A 174 19.42 31.88 8.67
C ARG A 174 18.99 33.28 8.23
N PRO A 175 19.33 33.70 7.00
CA PRO A 175 18.62 34.79 6.33
C PRO A 175 17.18 34.36 5.99
N PRO A 176 16.21 35.28 5.96
CA PRO A 176 14.84 34.96 5.55
C PRO A 176 14.84 34.46 4.09
N MET A 177 14.31 33.25 3.87
CA MET A 177 14.16 32.71 2.53
C MET A 177 13.05 33.47 1.79
N ASN A 178 13.29 33.78 0.51
CA ASN A 178 12.23 34.29 -0.35
C ASN A 178 11.24 33.18 -0.74
N LEU A 179 10.14 33.56 -1.41
CA LEU A 179 9.10 32.62 -1.82
C LEU A 179 9.64 31.53 -2.75
N LEU A 180 10.48 31.91 -3.72
CA LEU A 180 11.05 30.99 -4.71
C LEU A 180 11.97 29.95 -4.05
N GLU A 181 12.87 30.39 -3.18
CA GLU A 181 13.76 29.53 -2.39
C GLU A 181 12.97 28.54 -1.55
N SER A 182 11.90 29.01 -0.90
CA SER A 182 11.02 28.17 -0.09
C SER A 182 10.33 27.09 -0.93
N TRP A 183 9.86 27.43 -2.14
CA TRP A 183 9.25 26.48 -3.08
C TRP A 183 10.23 25.43 -3.59
N VAL A 184 11.44 25.84 -3.98
CA VAL A 184 12.49 24.91 -4.44
C VAL A 184 12.90 23.98 -3.31
N PHE A 185 13.09 24.52 -2.11
CA PHE A 185 13.42 23.74 -0.93
C PHE A 185 12.32 22.71 -0.58
N ALA A 186 11.04 23.13 -0.61
CA ALA A 186 9.91 22.22 -0.37
C ALA A 186 9.85 21.08 -1.40
N HIS A 187 10.10 21.37 -2.68
CA HIS A 187 10.15 20.35 -3.74
C HIS A 187 11.32 19.38 -3.53
N ALA A 188 12.51 19.90 -3.24
CA ALA A 188 13.70 19.08 -2.99
C ALA A 188 13.49 18.15 -1.78
N LEU A 189 12.93 18.67 -0.68
CA LEU A 189 12.57 17.86 0.49
C LEU A 189 11.54 16.77 0.15
N THR A 190 10.54 17.10 -0.67
CA THR A 190 9.52 16.11 -1.07
C THR A 190 10.12 14.98 -1.90
N TRP A 191 11.02 15.30 -2.83
CA TRP A 191 11.72 14.31 -3.64
C TRP A 191 12.66 13.45 -2.79
N MET A 192 13.39 14.06 -1.87
CA MET A 192 14.23 13.35 -0.90
C MET A 192 13.41 12.36 -0.07
N ALA A 193 12.32 12.82 0.55
CA ALA A 193 11.45 11.97 1.36
C ALA A 193 10.88 10.79 0.55
N PHE A 194 10.49 11.02 -0.71
CA PHE A 194 10.02 9.96 -1.60
C PHE A 194 11.11 8.91 -1.86
N LEU A 195 12.30 9.34 -2.27
CA LEU A 195 13.41 8.44 -2.60
C LEU A 195 13.90 7.64 -1.38
N GLU A 196 14.04 8.30 -0.23
CA GLU A 196 14.43 7.66 1.03
C GLU A 196 13.42 6.61 1.47
N SER A 197 12.11 6.90 1.35
CA SER A 197 11.06 5.93 1.70
C SER A 197 11.06 4.68 0.80
N ALA A 198 11.44 4.83 -0.48
CA ALA A 198 11.45 3.73 -1.44
C ALA A 198 12.59 2.73 -1.23
N LEU A 199 13.69 3.13 -0.57
CA LEU A 199 14.86 2.27 -0.33
C LEU A 199 14.54 1.02 0.49
N PRO A 200 14.00 1.12 1.72
CA PRO A 200 13.71 -0.06 2.53
C PRO A 200 12.66 -0.97 1.85
N TRP A 201 11.63 -0.40 1.22
CA TRP A 201 10.62 -1.19 0.50
C TRP A 201 11.24 -2.03 -0.62
N SER A 202 12.17 -1.45 -1.38
CA SER A 202 12.87 -2.11 -2.47
C SER A 202 13.74 -3.25 -1.97
N LEU A 203 14.51 -3.01 -0.90
CA LEU A 203 15.40 -4.00 -0.30
C LEU A 203 14.60 -5.18 0.25
N SER A 204 13.58 -4.90 1.07
CA SER A 204 12.66 -5.90 1.62
C SER A 204 12.00 -6.74 0.53
N ARG A 205 11.57 -6.10 -0.56
CA ARG A 205 10.98 -6.79 -1.71
C ARG A 205 11.98 -7.71 -2.41
N ILE A 206 13.22 -7.26 -2.64
CA ILE A 206 14.28 -8.10 -3.24
C ILE A 206 14.58 -9.32 -2.36
N CYS A 207 14.65 -9.15 -1.04
CA CYS A 207 14.84 -10.25 -0.10
C CYS A 207 13.69 -11.27 -0.17
N ALA A 208 12.44 -10.81 -0.23
CA ALA A 208 11.28 -11.70 -0.40
C ALA A 208 11.28 -12.38 -1.78
N MET A 209 11.70 -11.65 -2.81
CA MET A 209 11.90 -12.18 -4.17
C MET A 209 12.94 -13.30 -4.21
N ALA A 210 14.03 -13.18 -3.46
CA ALA A 210 15.04 -14.25 -3.38
C ALA A 210 14.46 -15.56 -2.81
N GLN A 211 13.38 -15.48 -2.02
CA GLN A 211 12.66 -16.62 -1.44
C GLN A 211 11.49 -17.10 -2.31
N GLY A 212 11.31 -16.57 -3.52
CA GLY A 212 10.24 -16.97 -4.46
C GLY A 212 8.91 -16.26 -4.24
N LEU A 213 8.85 -15.29 -3.33
CA LEU A 213 7.67 -14.44 -3.11
C LEU A 213 7.69 -13.23 -4.06
N GLN A 214 6.53 -12.73 -4.41
CA GLN A 214 6.33 -11.63 -5.36
C GLN A 214 5.51 -10.50 -4.72
N PRO A 215 6.04 -9.77 -3.73
CA PRO A 215 5.37 -8.59 -3.20
C PRO A 215 5.22 -7.51 -4.29
N VAL A 216 4.19 -6.70 -4.15
CA VAL A 216 3.95 -5.52 -4.99
C VAL A 216 5.10 -4.51 -4.81
N ASP A 217 5.50 -3.83 -5.88
CA ASP A 217 6.43 -2.70 -5.80
C ASP A 217 5.69 -1.49 -5.22
N ASP A 218 6.14 -0.97 -4.07
CA ASP A 218 5.50 0.16 -3.38
C ASP A 218 5.76 1.51 -4.04
N ALA A 219 6.81 1.62 -4.85
CA ALA A 219 7.17 2.83 -5.58
C ALA A 219 7.53 2.46 -7.03
N PRO A 220 6.55 1.96 -7.83
CA PRO A 220 6.80 1.47 -9.19
C PRO A 220 7.20 2.59 -10.15
N GLU A 221 6.79 3.83 -9.87
CA GLU A 221 7.04 4.99 -10.71
C GLU A 221 7.98 5.98 -10.01
N PHE A 222 8.74 6.72 -10.83
CA PHE A 222 9.60 7.78 -10.33
C PHE A 222 8.80 9.02 -9.93
N VAL A 223 9.30 9.79 -8.95
CA VAL A 223 8.58 10.91 -8.33
C VAL A 223 7.97 11.89 -9.35
N THR A 224 8.67 12.18 -10.44
CA THR A 224 8.20 13.12 -11.49
C THR A 224 6.96 12.64 -12.25
N ALA A 225 6.81 11.33 -12.46
CA ALA A 225 5.63 10.77 -13.11
C ALA A 225 4.42 10.74 -12.16
N VAL A 226 4.69 10.59 -10.87
CA VAL A 226 3.68 10.44 -9.82
C VAL A 226 3.03 11.79 -9.48
N THR A 227 3.76 12.91 -9.59
CA THR A 227 3.28 14.26 -9.26
C THR A 227 2.29 14.86 -10.26
N VAL A 228 2.01 14.19 -11.39
CA VAL A 228 1.10 14.69 -12.44
C VAL A 228 -0.36 14.72 -11.98
N SER A 229 -0.76 13.81 -11.08
CA SER A 229 -2.13 13.74 -10.58
C SER A 229 -2.19 13.07 -9.21
N CYS A 230 -3.03 13.61 -8.32
CA CYS A 230 -3.31 12.98 -7.02
C CYS A 230 -3.79 11.53 -7.16
N ARG A 231 -4.61 11.23 -8.17
CA ARG A 231 -5.06 9.85 -8.43
C ARG A 231 -3.91 8.91 -8.78
N ARG A 232 -2.93 9.41 -9.55
CA ARG A 232 -1.74 8.64 -9.92
C ARG A 232 -0.82 8.47 -8.72
N PHE A 233 -0.65 9.52 -7.91
CA PHE A 233 0.05 9.46 -6.63
C PHE A 233 -0.47 8.35 -5.73
N MET A 234 -1.77 8.30 -5.46
CA MET A 234 -2.36 7.27 -4.61
C MET A 234 -2.26 5.84 -5.17
N ARG A 235 -1.99 5.67 -6.47
CA ARG A 235 -1.83 4.36 -7.12
C ARG A 235 -0.38 3.93 -7.27
N SER A 236 0.56 4.85 -7.14
CA SER A 236 1.98 4.64 -7.46
C SER A 236 2.92 5.02 -6.31
N PHE A 237 2.39 5.50 -5.18
CA PHE A 237 3.12 5.68 -3.92
C PHE A 237 2.53 4.78 -2.83
N HIS A 238 3.42 4.07 -2.13
CA HIS A 238 3.10 3.07 -1.12
C HIS A 238 1.93 2.17 -1.54
N VAL A 239 2.07 1.56 -2.73
CA VAL A 239 1.00 0.83 -3.41
C VAL A 239 0.39 -0.28 -2.55
N SER A 240 1.21 -1.01 -1.79
CA SER A 240 0.75 -2.11 -0.92
C SER A 240 -0.20 -1.62 0.17
N TRP A 241 0.11 -0.48 0.79
CA TRP A 241 -0.76 0.18 1.77
C TRP A 241 -2.08 0.63 1.15
N SER A 242 -2.00 1.31 0.00
CA SER A 242 -3.18 1.78 -0.74
C SER A 242 -4.05 0.63 -1.27
N GLN A 243 -3.49 -0.56 -1.47
CA GLN A 243 -4.25 -1.77 -1.79
C GLN A 243 -4.90 -2.37 -0.54
N TRP A 244 -4.15 -2.51 0.55
CA TRP A 244 -4.63 -3.03 1.82
C TRP A 244 -5.81 -2.20 2.36
N LEU A 245 -5.67 -0.88 2.41
CA LEU A 245 -6.74 0.03 2.85
C LEU A 245 -8.00 -0.15 2.00
N ARG A 246 -7.82 -0.36 0.69
CA ARG A 246 -8.94 -0.56 -0.23
C ARG A 246 -9.67 -1.88 0.02
N GLN A 247 -8.92 -2.95 0.22
CA GLN A 247 -9.44 -4.31 0.40
C GLN A 247 -10.11 -4.50 1.76
N TYR A 248 -9.52 -3.97 2.84
CA TYR A 248 -9.97 -4.24 4.21
C TYR A 248 -10.80 -3.13 4.84
N VAL A 249 -10.75 -1.90 4.31
CA VAL A 249 -11.51 -0.77 4.86
C VAL A 249 -12.50 -0.23 3.83
N TYR A 250 -12.02 0.25 2.68
CA TYR A 250 -12.88 0.96 1.72
C TYR A 250 -13.99 0.07 1.12
N VAL A 251 -13.65 -1.10 0.57
CA VAL A 251 -14.60 -2.00 -0.09
C VAL A 251 -15.59 -2.62 0.91
N PRO A 252 -15.18 -3.13 2.08
CA PRO A 252 -16.10 -3.69 3.06
C PRO A 252 -17.12 -2.67 3.60
N LEU A 253 -16.78 -1.38 3.63
CA LEU A 253 -17.68 -0.29 4.00
C LEU A 253 -18.65 0.13 2.89
N GLY A 254 -18.64 -0.55 1.73
CA GLY A 254 -19.53 -0.26 0.60
C GLY A 254 -19.00 0.82 -0.36
N GLY A 255 -17.79 1.33 -0.14
CA GLY A 255 -17.18 2.37 -0.98
C GLY A 255 -17.87 3.74 -0.86
N GLY A 256 -17.66 4.60 -1.86
CA GLY A 256 -18.24 5.94 -1.91
C GLY A 256 -17.75 6.86 -0.78
N GLY A 257 -18.60 7.79 -0.35
CA GLY A 257 -18.26 8.76 0.71
C GLY A 257 -18.00 8.12 2.07
N VAL A 258 -18.77 7.08 2.43
CA VAL A 258 -18.61 6.35 3.71
C VAL A 258 -17.32 5.55 3.73
N GLY A 259 -17.01 4.83 2.64
CA GLY A 259 -15.75 4.12 2.53
C GLY A 259 -14.55 5.06 2.55
N LEU A 260 -14.65 6.24 1.93
CA LEU A 260 -13.60 7.26 1.96
C LEU A 260 -13.40 7.80 3.38
N ALA A 261 -14.47 8.19 4.07
CA ALA A 261 -14.41 8.67 5.45
C ALA A 261 -13.83 7.61 6.40
N GLY A 262 -14.25 6.34 6.25
CA GLY A 262 -13.70 5.23 7.01
C GLY A 262 -12.22 4.96 6.72
N SER A 263 -11.81 5.08 5.46
CA SER A 263 -10.40 4.94 5.06
C SER A 263 -9.52 6.06 5.66
N LEU A 264 -10.04 7.29 5.68
CA LEU A 264 -9.38 8.43 6.31
C LEU A 264 -9.30 8.25 7.83
N ALA A 265 -10.38 7.82 8.49
CA ALA A 265 -10.40 7.55 9.92
C ALA A 265 -9.43 6.43 10.31
N ALA A 266 -9.39 5.34 9.53
CA ALA A 266 -8.43 4.25 9.72
C ALA A 266 -6.98 4.72 9.54
N SER A 267 -6.72 5.54 8.52
CA SER A 267 -5.40 6.14 8.31
C SER A 267 -4.99 7.03 9.48
N LEU A 268 -5.90 7.88 9.99
CA LEU A 268 -5.65 8.73 11.15
C LEU A 268 -5.42 7.91 12.44
N ALA A 269 -6.16 6.84 12.65
CA ALA A 269 -6.00 5.95 13.80
C ALA A 269 -4.66 5.20 13.75
N LEU A 270 -4.27 4.69 12.56
CA LEU A 270 -3.04 3.92 12.37
C LEU A 270 -1.79 4.81 12.36
N HIS A 271 -1.88 6.04 11.84
CA HIS A 271 -0.76 6.98 11.85
C HIS A 271 -0.68 7.83 13.13
N GLY A 272 -1.76 7.90 13.89
CA GLY A 272 -1.89 8.68 15.12
C GLY A 272 -1.97 10.17 14.84
N VAL A 273 -2.92 10.85 15.48
CA VAL A 273 -2.84 12.31 15.65
C VAL A 273 -1.74 12.55 16.69
N GLN A 274 -0.51 12.78 16.23
CA GLN A 274 0.56 13.25 17.10
C GLN A 274 0.15 14.64 17.61
N ARG A 275 -0.25 14.71 18.88
CA ARG A 275 -0.25 15.95 19.65
C ARG A 275 1.13 16.17 20.26
#